data_AF-A0A4R6DHP8-F1
#
_entry.id   AF-A0A4R6DHP8-F1
#
_cell.length_a   1.000
_cell.length_b   1.000
_cell.length_c   1.000
_cell.angle_alpha   90.00
_cell.angle_beta   90.00
_cell.angle_gamma   90.00
#
_symmetry.space_group_name_H-M   'P 1'
#
loop_
_entity.id
_entity.type
_entity.pdbx_description
1 polymer ?
#
loop_
_entity_poly.entity_id
_entity_poly.type
_entity_poly.pdbx_seq_one_letter_code
_entity_poly.pdbx_strand_id
1 'polypeptide(L)'
;MVTTGVVASGRRTGWRSPGWAALYWVTVALGVVGGGGSWLWLYLASEESTRGATPDRTGANPGIPLGVTGLVIGHVVGVGLLLVTARLARRRSRSAVAFAALGLVVGSGIGLALSLQLTDGLLVAPWPHASYTP
;
A
#
# COMPACT_ATOMS: atom_id res chain seq x y z
N MET A 1 -26.12 -54.46 6.89
CA MET A 1 -24.72 -54.33 6.43
C MET A 1 -24.49 -52.87 6.09
N VAL A 2 -23.91 -52.10 7.03
CA VAL A 2 -23.75 -50.64 6.90
C VAL A 2 -22.37 -50.39 6.31
N THR A 3 -22.30 -49.97 5.05
CA THR A 3 -21.08 -49.44 4.44
C THR A 3 -20.93 -47.99 4.86
N THR A 4 -20.16 -47.75 5.91
CA THR A 4 -19.67 -46.42 6.27
C THR A 4 -18.78 -45.94 5.14
N GLY A 5 -19.35 -45.12 4.25
CA GLY A 5 -18.61 -44.29 3.33
C GLY A 5 -17.67 -43.42 4.15
N VAL A 6 -16.40 -43.81 4.20
CA VAL A 6 -15.31 -42.97 4.65
C VAL A 6 -15.33 -41.76 3.72
N VAL A 7 -16.02 -40.71 4.17
CA VAL A 7 -15.89 -39.37 3.61
C VAL A 7 -14.44 -39.02 3.85
N ALA A 8 -13.61 -39.30 2.84
CA ALA A 8 -12.28 -38.73 2.75
C ALA A 8 -12.50 -37.21 2.75
N SER A 9 -12.44 -36.63 3.95
CA SER A 9 -12.32 -35.21 4.20
C SER A 9 -10.93 -34.82 3.72
N GLY A 10 -10.77 -34.84 2.39
CA GLY A 10 -9.59 -34.39 1.68
C GLY A 10 -9.39 -32.96 2.12
N ARG A 11 -8.45 -32.78 3.06
CA ARG A 11 -8.05 -31.49 3.61
C ARG A 11 -7.68 -30.64 2.40
N ARG A 12 -8.60 -29.76 1.98
CA ARG A 12 -8.46 -28.90 0.80
C ARG A 12 -7.33 -27.92 1.08
N THR A 13 -6.09 -28.38 0.89
CA THR A 13 -4.88 -27.61 1.10
C THR A 13 -4.64 -26.76 -0.15
N GLY A 14 -4.32 -25.47 0.03
CA GLY A 14 -4.22 -24.48 -1.05
C GLY A 14 -5.48 -23.62 -1.24
N TRP A 15 -5.61 -22.95 -2.40
CA TRP A 15 -6.66 -21.95 -2.71
C TRP A 15 -8.11 -22.37 -2.46
N ARG A 16 -8.37 -23.68 -2.33
CA ARG A 16 -9.71 -24.22 -2.03
C ARG A 16 -10.05 -24.21 -0.53
N SER A 17 -9.10 -23.85 0.33
CA SER A 17 -9.35 -23.58 1.75
C SER A 17 -9.81 -22.12 1.91
N PRO A 18 -10.99 -21.88 2.52
CA PRO A 18 -11.49 -20.53 2.77
C PRO A 18 -10.52 -19.67 3.60
N GLY A 19 -9.70 -20.30 4.45
CA GLY A 19 -8.70 -19.59 5.26
C GLY A 19 -7.60 -18.91 4.44
N TRP A 20 -7.12 -19.54 3.36
CA TRP A 20 -6.08 -18.95 2.52
C TRP A 20 -6.60 -17.80 1.65
N ALA A 21 -7.84 -17.91 1.17
CA ALA A 21 -8.51 -16.83 0.46
C ALA A 21 -8.75 -15.62 1.38
N ALA A 22 -9.24 -15.87 2.60
CA ALA A 22 -9.45 -14.82 3.60
C ALA A 22 -8.13 -14.11 3.96
N LEU A 23 -7.06 -14.87 4.22
CA LEU A 23 -5.75 -14.31 4.52
C LEU A 23 -5.24 -13.41 3.38
N TYR A 24 -5.40 -13.85 2.13
CA TYR A 24 -5.02 -13.04 0.96
C TYR A 24 -5.79 -11.72 0.91
N TRP A 25 -7.13 -11.76 1.02
CA TRP A 25 -7.94 -10.54 0.97
C TRP A 25 -7.68 -9.60 2.14
N VAL A 26 -7.43 -10.13 3.34
CA VAL A 26 -6.99 -9.33 4.50
C VAL A 26 -5.65 -8.64 4.21
N THR A 27 -4.72 -9.35 3.58
CA THR A 27 -3.41 -8.79 3.21
C THR A 27 -3.55 -7.71 2.14
N VAL A 28 -4.45 -7.90 1.17
CA VAL A 28 -4.79 -6.88 0.17
C VAL A 28 -5.41 -5.65 0.83
N ALA A 29 -6.37 -5.83 1.75
CA ALA A 29 -6.99 -4.74 2.49
C ALA A 29 -5.96 -3.95 3.32
N LEU A 30 -5.06 -4.65 4.02
CA LEU A 30 -3.94 -4.03 4.73
C LEU A 30 -2.99 -3.29 3.77
N GLY A 31 -2.76 -3.84 2.58
CA GLY A 31 -1.98 -3.19 1.53
C GLY A 31 -2.62 -1.90 1.01
N VAL A 32 -3.95 -1.85 0.88
CA VAL A 32 -4.69 -0.63 0.53
C VAL A 32 -4.55 0.42 1.63
N VAL A 33 -4.73 0.03 2.89
CA VAL A 33 -4.61 0.94 4.03
C VAL A 33 -3.17 1.46 4.17
N GLY A 34 -2.17 0.59 4.05
CA GLY A 34 -0.76 0.96 4.11
C GLY A 34 -0.33 1.82 2.91
N GLY A 35 -0.79 1.47 1.71
CA GLY A 35 -0.57 2.26 0.49
C GLY A 35 -1.18 3.65 0.60
N GLY A 36 -2.46 3.75 1.02
CA GLY A 36 -3.12 5.02 1.29
C GLY A 36 -2.40 5.85 2.36
N GLY A 37 -2.00 5.21 3.46
CA GLY A 37 -1.21 5.86 4.51
C GLY A 37 0.14 6.38 4.02
N SER A 38 0.78 5.66 3.08
CA SER A 38 2.07 6.06 2.51
C SER A 38 1.96 7.26 1.54
N TRP A 39 0.84 7.38 0.81
CA TRP A 39 0.54 8.57 0.01
C TRP A 39 0.18 9.77 0.90
N LEU A 40 -0.63 9.55 1.93
CA LEU A 40 -0.95 10.59 2.91
C LEU A 40 0.31 11.07 3.66
N TRP A 41 1.24 10.16 3.97
CA TRP A 41 2.52 10.49 4.58
C TRP A 41 3.35 11.44 3.71
N LEU A 42 3.42 11.21 2.39
CA LEU A 42 4.10 12.10 1.45
C LEU A 42 3.55 13.54 1.56
N TYR A 43 2.22 13.67 1.56
CA TYR A 43 1.55 14.95 1.71
C TYR A 43 1.86 15.59 3.07
N LEU A 44 1.71 14.85 4.17
CA LEU A 44 1.94 15.37 5.53
C LEU A 44 3.40 15.78 5.75
N ALA A 45 4.36 15.01 5.25
CA ALA A 45 5.78 15.36 5.33
C ALA A 45 6.08 16.64 4.52
N SER A 46 5.42 16.79 3.37
CA SER A 46 5.49 18.02 2.57
C SER A 46 4.79 19.20 3.25
N GLU A 47 3.68 18.97 3.94
CA GLU A 47 2.92 20.03 4.62
C GLU A 47 3.69 20.54 5.84
N GLU A 48 4.20 19.63 6.67
CA GLU A 48 4.95 19.98 7.89
C GLU A 48 6.20 20.81 7.59
N SER A 49 6.90 20.44 6.51
CA SER A 49 8.05 21.22 6.03
C SER A 49 7.65 22.60 5.48
N THR A 50 6.44 22.74 4.94
CA THR A 50 5.91 24.03 4.43
C THR A 50 5.46 24.96 5.56
N ARG A 51 4.96 24.44 6.68
CA ARG A 51 4.56 25.25 7.85
C ARG A 51 5.74 25.96 8.54
N GLY A 52 6.93 25.37 8.50
CA GLY A 52 8.16 25.94 9.07
C GLY A 52 8.96 26.83 8.10
N ALA A 53 8.43 27.10 6.90
CA ALA A 53 9.12 27.83 5.86
C ALA A 53 9.09 29.35 6.09
N THR A 54 10.24 30.01 6.00
CA THR A 54 10.26 31.47 5.89
C THR A 54 9.91 31.89 4.46
N PRO A 55 9.20 33.02 4.25
CA PRO A 55 8.69 33.44 2.93
C PRO A 55 9.77 33.70 1.86
N ASP A 56 10.99 33.95 2.31
CA ASP A 56 12.21 34.21 1.54
C ASP A 56 12.98 32.93 1.15
N ARG A 57 12.51 31.75 1.59
CA ARG A 57 13.17 30.48 1.32
C ARG A 57 12.89 29.99 -0.11
N THR A 58 13.81 30.30 -1.01
CA THR A 58 13.83 29.76 -2.38
C THR A 58 14.52 28.40 -2.41
N GLY A 59 13.90 27.39 -3.02
CA GLY A 59 14.52 26.06 -3.19
C GLY A 59 13.51 24.91 -3.14
N ALA A 60 14.01 23.69 -3.28
CA ALA A 60 13.20 22.47 -3.19
C ALA A 60 12.67 22.26 -1.76
N ASN A 61 11.43 21.80 -1.64
CA ASN A 61 10.83 21.49 -0.34
C ASN A 61 11.64 20.34 0.35
N PRO A 62 12.23 20.59 1.53
CA PRO A 62 13.09 19.62 2.23
C PRO A 62 12.33 18.42 2.82
N GLY A 63 11.00 18.49 2.92
CA GLY A 63 10.15 17.38 3.35
C GLY A 63 9.88 16.35 2.25
N ILE A 64 10.08 16.69 0.97
CA ILE A 64 9.85 15.76 -0.15
C ILE A 64 10.71 14.49 -0.04
N PRO A 65 12.05 14.56 0.18
CA PRO A 65 12.87 13.36 0.33
C PRO A 65 12.41 12.44 1.47
N LEU A 66 11.97 13.01 2.60
CA LEU A 66 11.50 12.26 3.77
C LEU A 66 10.14 11.61 3.49
N GLY A 67 9.22 12.34 2.85
CA GLY A 67 7.95 11.81 2.36
C GLY A 67 8.13 10.66 1.36
N VAL A 68 9.02 10.83 0.37
CA VAL A 68 9.36 9.79 -0.62
C VAL A 68 9.99 8.57 0.04
N THR A 69 10.86 8.77 1.04
CA THR A 69 11.46 7.65 1.78
C THR A 69 10.39 6.82 2.49
N GLY A 70 9.46 7.47 3.21
CA GLY A 70 8.34 6.78 3.85
C GLY A 70 7.44 6.06 2.84
N LEU A 71 7.18 6.69 1.69
CA LEU A 71 6.42 6.11 0.58
C LEU A 71 7.07 4.81 0.06
N VAL A 72 8.38 4.84 -0.21
CA VAL A 72 9.14 3.70 -0.70
C VAL A 72 9.15 2.57 0.32
N ILE A 73 9.40 2.87 1.60
CA ILE A 73 9.41 1.86 2.67
C ILE A 73 8.04 1.18 2.78
N GLY A 74 6.95 1.95 2.79
CA GLY A 74 5.59 1.41 2.85
C GLY A 74 5.27 0.46 1.69
N HIS A 75 5.68 0.83 0.47
CA HIS A 75 5.48 -0.01 -0.70
C HIS A 75 6.35 -1.27 -0.68
N VAL A 76 7.61 -1.20 -0.26
CA VAL A 76 8.50 -2.37 -0.14
C VAL A 76 7.95 -3.37 0.88
N VAL A 77 7.47 -2.89 2.02
CA VAL A 77 6.85 -3.73 3.05
C VAL A 77 5.57 -4.39 2.51
N GLY A 78 4.71 -3.62 1.82
CA GLY A 78 3.49 -4.14 1.20
C GLY A 78 3.77 -5.23 0.16
N VAL A 79 4.78 -5.03 -0.71
CA VAL A 79 5.23 -6.04 -1.68
C VAL A 79 5.74 -7.29 -0.98
N GLY A 80 6.56 -7.14 0.06
CA GLY A 80 7.10 -8.26 0.84
C GLY A 80 5.99 -9.14 1.41
N LEU A 81 4.99 -8.53 2.05
CA LEU A 81 3.83 -9.22 2.62
C LEU A 81 3.01 -9.96 1.55
N LEU A 82 2.73 -9.30 0.42
CA LEU A 82 2.00 -9.92 -0.70
C LEU A 82 2.78 -11.09 -1.32
N LEU A 83 4.11 -10.98 -1.42
CA LEU A 83 4.94 -12.07 -1.93
C LEU A 83 5.00 -13.26 -0.98
N VAL A 84 5.13 -13.03 0.32
CA VAL A 84 5.14 -14.10 1.34
C VAL A 84 3.81 -14.84 1.33
N THR A 85 2.68 -14.12 1.38
CA THR A 85 1.34 -14.70 1.33
C THR A 85 1.07 -15.42 0.01
N ALA A 86 1.48 -14.85 -1.13
CA ALA A 86 1.32 -15.50 -2.43
C ALA A 86 2.20 -16.75 -2.59
N ARG A 87 3.42 -16.77 -2.05
CA ARG A 87 4.30 -17.96 -2.03
C ARG A 87 3.76 -19.06 -1.13
N LEU A 88 3.22 -18.71 0.03
CA LEU A 88 2.56 -19.66 0.93
C LEU A 88 1.30 -20.26 0.28
N ALA A 89 0.57 -19.47 -0.51
CA ALA A 89 -0.65 -19.91 -1.20
C ALA A 89 -0.40 -20.65 -2.55
N ARG A 90 0.74 -20.44 -3.23
CA ARG A 90 1.06 -21.05 -4.54
C ARG A 90 2.40 -21.77 -4.54
N ARG A 91 2.40 -23.04 -4.98
CA ARG A 91 3.63 -23.82 -5.23
C ARG A 91 4.45 -23.35 -6.46
N ARG A 92 3.90 -22.49 -7.33
CA ARG A 92 4.59 -22.01 -8.57
C ARG A 92 4.91 -20.51 -8.47
N SER A 93 6.20 -20.19 -8.42
CA SER A 93 6.74 -18.84 -8.09
C SER A 93 6.30 -17.73 -9.05
N ARG A 94 6.32 -17.95 -10.38
CA ARG A 94 5.95 -16.92 -11.38
C ARG A 94 4.52 -16.40 -11.22
N SER A 95 3.60 -17.30 -10.89
CA SER A 95 2.20 -17.00 -10.67
C SER A 95 1.95 -16.20 -9.38
N ALA A 96 2.79 -16.40 -8.36
CA ALA A 96 2.72 -15.66 -7.11
C ALA A 96 3.17 -14.21 -7.29
N VAL A 97 4.25 -14.00 -8.07
CA VAL A 97 4.79 -12.65 -8.35
C VAL A 97 3.77 -11.79 -9.12
N ALA A 98 3.17 -12.34 -10.18
CA ALA A 98 2.18 -11.60 -10.97
C ALA A 98 0.97 -11.17 -10.12
N PHE A 99 0.51 -12.03 -9.21
CA PHE A 99 -0.61 -11.72 -8.31
C PHE A 99 -0.25 -10.67 -7.26
N ALA A 100 0.95 -10.75 -6.69
CA ALA A 100 1.46 -9.74 -5.76
C ALA A 100 1.62 -8.37 -6.45
N ALA A 101 2.15 -8.35 -7.67
CA ALA A 101 2.27 -7.13 -8.47
C ALA A 101 0.90 -6.51 -8.77
N LEU A 102 -0.09 -7.32 -9.18
CA LEU A 102 -1.44 -6.82 -9.45
C LEU A 102 -2.10 -6.25 -8.19
N GLY A 103 -1.99 -6.95 -7.05
CA GLY A 103 -2.52 -6.47 -5.78
C GLY A 103 -1.86 -5.17 -5.32
N LEU A 104 -0.56 -5.02 -5.55
CA LEU A 104 0.17 -3.79 -5.27
C LEU A 104 -0.33 -2.64 -6.15
N VAL A 105 -0.43 -2.85 -7.47
CA VAL A 105 -0.85 -1.79 -8.40
C VAL A 105 -2.27 -1.32 -8.07
N VAL A 106 -3.20 -2.25 -7.86
CA VAL A 106 -4.58 -1.91 -7.52
C VAL A 106 -4.64 -1.23 -6.15
N GLY A 107 -3.95 -1.77 -5.14
CA GLY A 107 -3.94 -1.19 -3.79
C GLY A 107 -3.31 0.19 -3.73
N SER A 108 -2.19 0.39 -4.44
CA SER A 108 -1.52 1.68 -4.55
C SER A 108 -2.39 2.70 -5.30
N GLY A 109 -3.09 2.29 -6.37
CA GLY A 109 -4.02 3.14 -7.10
C GLY A 109 -5.22 3.59 -6.25
N ILE A 110 -5.80 2.70 -5.45
CA ILE A 110 -6.87 3.04 -4.50
C ILE A 110 -6.35 4.00 -3.42
N GLY A 111 -5.18 3.68 -2.84
CA GLY A 111 -4.55 4.52 -1.82
C GLY A 111 -4.24 5.93 -2.33
N LEU A 112 -3.74 6.03 -3.57
CA LEU A 112 -3.50 7.30 -4.24
C LEU A 112 -4.79 8.09 -4.42
N ALA A 113 -5.84 7.47 -4.95
CA ALA A 113 -7.13 8.11 -5.18
C ALA A 113 -7.76 8.62 -3.87
N LEU A 114 -7.67 7.84 -2.79
CA LEU A 114 -8.14 8.27 -1.47
C LEU A 114 -7.31 9.42 -0.91
N SER A 115 -5.99 9.36 -1.03
CA SER A 115 -5.11 10.45 -0.60
C SER A 115 -5.46 11.74 -1.33
N LEU A 116 -5.62 11.69 -2.65
CA LEU A 116 -6.01 12.84 -3.46
C LEU A 116 -7.36 13.40 -3.05
N GLN A 117 -8.33 12.57 -2.67
CA GLN A 117 -9.62 13.06 -2.15
C GLN A 117 -9.51 13.77 -0.80
N LEU A 118 -8.54 13.37 0.04
CA LEU A 118 -8.31 13.98 1.35
C LEU A 118 -7.48 15.26 1.29
N THR A 119 -6.76 15.48 0.19
CA THR A 119 -5.80 16.59 0.02
C THR A 119 -6.20 17.55 -1.10
N ASP A 120 -7.49 17.64 -1.41
CA ASP A 120 -8.04 18.49 -2.48
C ASP A 120 -7.36 18.29 -3.85
N GLY A 121 -6.92 17.07 -4.14
CA GLY A 121 -6.23 16.70 -5.37
C GLY A 121 -4.71 16.95 -5.36
N LEU A 122 -4.14 17.34 -4.22
CA LEU A 122 -2.72 17.68 -4.10
C LEU A 122 -1.91 16.50 -3.56
N LEU A 123 -0.91 16.06 -4.34
CA LEU A 123 0.03 15.01 -3.92
C LEU A 123 1.11 15.53 -2.95
N VAL A 124 1.42 16.83 -3.06
CA VAL A 124 2.48 17.52 -2.34
C VAL A 124 1.91 18.89 -1.97
N ALA A 125 2.16 19.34 -0.74
CA ALA A 125 1.69 20.64 -0.31
C ALA A 125 2.37 21.75 -1.14
N PRO A 126 1.63 22.79 -1.56
CA PRO A 126 2.16 23.85 -2.40
C PRO A 126 3.23 24.64 -1.66
N TRP A 127 4.39 24.81 -2.29
CA TRP A 127 5.56 25.47 -1.73
C TRP A 127 6.02 26.64 -2.63
N PRO A 128 6.21 27.85 -2.08
CA PRO A 128 5.84 28.32 -0.74
C PRO A 128 4.34 28.65 -0.61
N HIS A 129 3.80 28.66 0.62
CA HIS A 129 2.36 28.89 0.90
C HIS A 129 1.80 30.24 0.44
N ALA A 130 2.67 31.25 0.24
CA ALA A 130 2.35 32.50 -0.43
C ALA A 130 3.66 33.15 -0.90
N SER A 131 3.62 33.86 -2.03
CA SER A 131 4.68 34.79 -2.42
C SER A 131 4.73 35.94 -1.42
N TYR A 132 5.91 36.21 -0.85
CA TYR A 132 6.14 37.37 0.02
C TYR A 132 5.71 38.66 -0.70
N THR A 133 4.68 39.32 -0.17
CA THR A 133 4.33 40.70 -0.52
C THR A 133 4.95 41.61 0.54
N PRO A 134 6.01 42.38 0.21
CA PRO A 134 6.68 43.29 1.14
C PRO A 134 5.77 44.40 1.68
#